data_AF-A0A929BT79-F1
#
_entry.id   AF-A0A929BT79-F1
#
_cell.length_a   1.000
_cell.length_b   1.000
_cell.length_c   1.000
_cell.angle_alpha   90.00
_cell.angle_beta   90.00
_cell.angle_gamma   90.00
#
_symmetry.space_group_name_H-M   'P 1'
#
loop_
_entity.id
_entity.type
_entity.pdbx_description
1 polymer ?
#
loop_
_entity_poly.entity_id
_entity_poly.type
_entity_poly.pdbx_seq_one_letter_code
_entity_poly.pdbx_strand_id
1 'polypeptide(L)'
;ALLDIHMQQQVFTSVEELTPQVELFQRLRAAARYDGTEVLTASEISLDDRDMSKWVKDALSHYWGGPKLSKSPLMNLEVVQQAIDQHEGKPTNALRSILLEGIQRVRPGGERRFTGEWILYNILDLKFLEGRKVRDIAMRLAMSEADLYRKQRVAIEAVAGAIIDMEQQARKEEITDRHKKEEVNLSS
;
A
#
# COMPACT_ATOMS: atom_id res chain seq x y z
N ALA A 1 30.95 -30.57 -44.83
CA ALA A 1 29.86 -29.58 -44.96
C ALA A 1 28.55 -30.35 -45.01
N LEU A 2 27.72 -30.27 -43.95
CA LEU A 2 26.39 -30.86 -43.90
C LEU A 2 25.42 -29.85 -43.28
N LEU A 3 24.28 -29.73 -43.95
CA LEU A 3 23.35 -28.62 -43.92
C LEU A 3 22.54 -28.50 -42.62
N ASP A 4 22.38 -27.24 -42.24
CA ASP A 4 21.29 -26.67 -41.44
C ASP A 4 19.92 -27.02 -42.06
N ILE A 5 18.92 -27.39 -41.24
CA ILE A 5 17.48 -27.37 -41.53
C ILE A 5 16.73 -27.49 -40.18
N HIS A 6 16.27 -26.33 -39.73
CA HIS A 6 14.89 -26.02 -39.34
C HIS A 6 14.14 -26.89 -38.32
N MET A 7 13.74 -26.19 -37.24
CA MET A 7 12.40 -26.12 -36.65
C MET A 7 11.61 -27.42 -36.44
N GLN A 8 11.16 -27.64 -35.19
CA GLN A 8 9.72 -27.54 -34.92
C GLN A 8 9.40 -27.46 -33.41
N GLN A 9 8.57 -26.48 -33.09
CA GLN A 9 7.80 -26.36 -31.87
C GLN A 9 6.68 -27.42 -31.85
N GLN A 10 6.47 -28.07 -30.71
CA GLN A 10 5.18 -28.62 -30.25
C GLN A 10 5.22 -28.46 -28.71
N VAL A 11 4.45 -27.61 -28.02
CA VAL A 11 2.98 -27.41 -27.92
C VAL A 11 2.25 -28.70 -27.52
N PHE A 12 1.81 -28.78 -26.27
CA PHE A 12 0.40 -28.92 -25.82
C PHE A 12 0.40 -29.06 -24.27
N THR A 13 -0.02 -28.01 -23.54
CA THR A 13 -1.32 -27.82 -22.84
C THR A 13 -1.55 -28.71 -21.61
N SER A 14 -1.88 -28.07 -20.49
CA SER A 14 -3.27 -28.09 -19.99
C SER A 14 -3.49 -26.88 -19.08
N VAL A 15 -4.53 -26.12 -19.46
CA VAL A 15 -5.13 -25.01 -18.73
C VAL A 15 -6.10 -25.62 -17.73
N GLU A 16 -5.90 -25.30 -16.46
CA GLU A 16 -6.84 -25.52 -15.36
C GLU A 16 -6.48 -24.45 -14.32
N GLU A 17 -7.36 -23.61 -13.80
CA GLU A 17 -8.67 -23.13 -14.19
C GLU A 17 -8.87 -21.92 -13.25
N LEU A 18 -9.54 -20.86 -13.74
CA LEU A 18 -10.06 -19.70 -12.99
C LEU A 18 -9.06 -18.56 -12.62
N THR A 19 -8.97 -17.54 -13.48
CA THR A 19 -9.40 -16.16 -13.17
C THR A 19 -9.46 -15.30 -14.44
N PRO A 20 -10.62 -15.21 -15.13
CA PRO A 20 -10.78 -14.30 -16.27
C PRO A 20 -10.95 -12.83 -15.86
N GLN A 21 -11.09 -12.50 -14.57
CA GLN A 21 -11.37 -11.13 -14.16
C GLN A 21 -10.13 -10.24 -14.03
N VAL A 22 -8.88 -10.74 -14.09
CA VAL A 22 -7.72 -9.84 -13.89
C VAL A 22 -7.19 -9.26 -15.21
N GLU A 23 -7.20 -10.02 -16.31
CA GLU A 23 -6.73 -9.51 -17.60
C GLU A 23 -7.65 -8.45 -18.22
N LEU A 24 -8.96 -8.56 -18.01
CA LEU A 24 -9.93 -7.59 -18.54
C LEU A 24 -9.74 -6.20 -17.91
N PHE A 25 -9.47 -6.13 -16.61
CA PHE A 25 -9.23 -4.87 -15.91
C PHE A 25 -7.88 -4.25 -16.30
N GLN A 26 -6.85 -5.06 -16.54
CA GLN A 26 -5.55 -4.58 -17.04
C GLN A 26 -5.68 -4.00 -18.46
N ARG A 27 -6.45 -4.65 -19.34
CA ARG A 27 -6.69 -4.17 -20.71
C ARG A 27 -7.57 -2.93 -20.76
N LEU A 28 -8.62 -2.85 -19.93
CA LEU A 28 -9.45 -1.64 -19.78
C LEU A 28 -8.61 -0.45 -19.28
N ARG A 29 -7.71 -0.69 -18.31
CA ARG A 29 -6.81 0.35 -17.79
C ARG A 29 -5.77 0.80 -18.81
N ALA A 30 -5.28 -0.10 -19.67
CA ALA A 30 -4.35 0.24 -20.75
C ALA A 30 -5.04 1.03 -21.88
N ALA A 31 -6.30 0.70 -22.21
CA ALA A 31 -7.08 1.40 -23.23
C ALA A 31 -7.48 2.83 -22.79
N ALA A 32 -7.78 3.03 -21.50
CA ALA A 32 -8.09 4.35 -20.94
C ALA A 32 -6.90 5.34 -20.97
N ARG A 33 -5.66 4.86 -21.12
CA ARG A 33 -4.48 5.72 -21.28
C ARG A 33 -4.31 6.30 -22.69
N TYR A 34 -5.08 5.82 -23.67
CA TYR A 34 -4.94 6.22 -25.07
C TYR A 34 -5.97 7.27 -25.51
N ASP A 35 -7.04 7.47 -24.74
CA ASP A 35 -8.11 8.42 -25.06
C ASP A 35 -7.90 9.74 -24.31
N GLY A 36 -6.83 10.43 -24.68
CA GLY A 36 -6.25 11.62 -24.05
C GLY A 36 -7.21 12.80 -23.87
N THR A 37 -8.10 12.68 -22.89
CA THR A 37 -8.89 13.78 -22.37
C THR A 37 -8.36 14.12 -20.98
N GLU A 38 -7.16 14.71 -20.96
CA GLU A 38 -6.64 15.45 -19.82
C GLU A 38 -7.59 16.61 -19.52
N VAL A 39 -8.52 16.41 -18.58
CA VAL A 39 -9.17 17.53 -17.90
C VAL A 39 -8.31 17.87 -16.68
N LEU A 40 -7.41 18.82 -16.94
CA LEU A 40 -6.56 19.54 -16.01
C LEU A 40 -7.31 19.95 -14.72
N THR A 41 -7.19 19.19 -13.63
CA THR A 41 -7.35 19.72 -12.25
C THR A 41 -6.63 18.83 -11.23
N ALA A 42 -5.72 19.45 -10.46
CA ALA A 42 -5.11 18.97 -9.21
C ALA A 42 -4.29 17.66 -9.23
N SER A 43 -2.97 17.82 -9.34
CA SER A 43 -1.90 16.88 -8.90
C SER A 43 -2.31 15.41 -8.79
N GLU A 44 -2.34 14.74 -9.94
CA GLU A 44 -2.37 13.29 -10.02
C GLU A 44 -1.06 12.73 -9.47
N ILE A 45 -1.03 12.48 -8.16
CA ILE A 45 -0.20 11.37 -7.66
C ILE A 45 -0.83 10.13 -8.30
N SER A 46 -0.28 9.71 -9.44
CA SER A 46 -0.59 8.39 -10.00
C SER A 46 -0.13 7.37 -8.94
N LEU A 47 -1.07 6.88 -8.14
CA LEU A 47 -0.83 5.90 -7.09
C LEU A 47 -0.50 4.56 -7.77
N ASP A 48 0.70 4.41 -8.33
CA ASP A 48 1.21 3.07 -8.64
C ASP A 48 1.49 2.39 -7.30
N ASP A 49 0.90 1.21 -7.06
CA ASP A 49 1.03 0.44 -5.82
C ASP A 49 2.50 0.24 -5.42
N ARG A 50 3.40 0.20 -6.41
CA ARG A 50 4.86 0.10 -6.23
C ARG A 50 5.48 1.35 -5.61
N ASP A 51 5.07 2.53 -6.02
CA ASP A 51 5.59 3.79 -5.47
C ASP A 51 5.04 4.02 -4.06
N MET A 52 3.77 3.69 -3.83
CA MET A 52 3.18 3.72 -2.49
C MET A 52 3.95 2.83 -1.52
N SER A 53 4.20 1.57 -1.89
CA SER A 53 4.95 0.62 -1.06
C SER A 53 6.35 1.12 -0.71
N LYS A 54 7.01 1.81 -1.64
CA LYS A 54 8.32 2.43 -1.40
C LYS A 54 8.24 3.59 -0.39
N TRP A 55 7.26 4.48 -0.53
CA TRP A 55 7.08 5.59 0.41
C TRP A 55 6.70 5.12 1.80
N VAL A 56 5.82 4.11 1.90
CA VAL A 56 5.47 3.46 3.17
C VAL A 56 6.70 2.83 3.82
N LYS A 57 7.51 2.09 3.06
CA LYS A 57 8.78 1.54 3.58
C LYS A 57 9.69 2.62 4.14
N ASP A 58 9.91 3.69 3.39
CA ASP A 58 10.80 4.78 3.79
C ASP A 58 10.30 5.49 5.04
N ALA A 59 8.99 5.73 5.12
CA ALA A 59 8.32 6.35 6.27
C ALA A 59 8.35 5.44 7.51
N LEU A 60 8.00 4.15 7.38
CA LEU A 60 8.08 3.17 8.48
C LEU A 60 9.51 3.01 9.00
N SER A 61 10.51 3.02 8.12
CA SER A 61 11.92 2.94 8.53
C SER A 61 12.38 4.16 9.34
N HIS A 62 11.67 5.28 9.24
CA HIS A 62 11.94 6.53 9.95
C HIS A 62 10.77 6.91 10.88
N TYR A 63 9.99 5.93 11.34
CA TYR A 63 8.79 6.14 12.15
C TYR A 63 9.06 7.00 13.39
N TRP A 64 10.18 6.75 14.07
CA TRP A 64 10.60 7.48 15.27
C TRP A 64 11.28 8.83 15.00
N GLY A 65 11.45 9.22 13.73
CA GLY A 65 12.02 10.50 13.33
C GLY A 65 12.94 10.40 12.12
N GLY A 66 13.02 11.48 11.36
CA GLY A 66 13.90 11.62 10.21
C GLY A 66 13.22 12.34 9.03
N PRO A 67 14.01 12.93 8.11
CA PRO A 67 13.48 13.69 6.98
C PRO A 67 12.61 12.84 6.04
N LYS A 68 12.82 11.52 5.99
CA LYS A 68 12.00 10.62 5.16
C LYS A 68 10.58 10.44 5.67
N LEU A 69 10.32 10.71 6.96
CA LEU A 69 8.96 10.75 7.49
C LEU A 69 8.35 12.13 7.25
N SER A 70 9.04 13.20 7.67
CA SER A 70 8.49 14.56 7.63
C SER A 70 8.34 15.16 6.21
N LYS A 71 9.16 14.71 5.25
CA LYS A 71 9.09 15.11 3.84
C LYS A 71 8.56 13.99 2.94
N SER A 72 7.84 13.03 3.52
CA SER A 72 7.27 11.93 2.77
C SER A 72 6.20 12.44 1.79
N PRO A 73 6.13 11.95 0.55
CA PRO A 73 4.99 12.20 -0.35
C PRO A 73 3.65 11.79 0.26
N LEU A 74 3.65 10.86 1.22
CA LEU A 74 2.47 10.46 1.98
C LEU A 74 1.81 11.62 2.74
N MET A 75 2.55 12.71 3.00
CA MET A 75 1.98 13.91 3.62
C MET A 75 0.86 14.52 2.79
N ASN A 76 0.88 14.35 1.46
CA ASN A 76 -0.09 14.95 0.56
C ASN A 76 -1.38 14.10 0.40
N LEU A 77 -1.48 12.98 1.11
CA LEU A 77 -2.68 12.14 1.09
C LEU A 77 -3.80 12.83 1.87
N GLU A 78 -5.02 12.76 1.33
CA GLU A 78 -6.21 13.34 1.95
C GLU A 78 -6.46 12.73 3.34
N VAL A 79 -6.29 11.42 3.49
CA VAL A 79 -6.41 10.77 4.80
C VAL A 79 -5.41 11.32 5.82
N VAL A 80 -4.21 11.72 5.39
CA VAL A 80 -3.22 12.33 6.27
C VAL A 80 -3.60 13.76 6.57
N GLN A 81 -4.05 14.54 5.58
CA GLN A 81 -4.51 15.92 5.78
C GLN A 81 -5.67 16.00 6.78
N GLN A 82 -6.67 15.13 6.65
CA GLN A 82 -7.79 15.04 7.60
C GLN A 82 -7.33 14.67 9.03
N ALA A 83 -6.29 13.85 9.15
CA ALA A 83 -5.71 13.50 10.45
C ALA A 83 -4.88 14.62 11.08
N ILE A 84 -4.43 15.64 10.33
CA ILE A 84 -3.63 16.76 10.88
C ILE A 84 -4.42 17.52 11.95
N ASP A 85 -5.71 17.79 11.67
CA ASP A 85 -6.58 18.53 12.59
C ASP A 85 -6.80 17.77 13.90
N GLN A 86 -6.83 16.44 13.84
CA GLN A 86 -6.98 15.56 15.01
C GLN A 86 -5.69 15.46 15.84
N HIS A 87 -4.54 15.84 15.29
CA HIS A 87 -3.23 15.71 15.91
C HIS A 87 -2.56 17.06 16.16
N GLU A 88 -3.32 18.03 16.67
CA GLU A 88 -2.83 19.36 17.07
C GLU A 88 -2.12 20.13 15.93
N GLY A 89 -2.49 19.87 14.68
CA GLY A 89 -1.84 20.49 13.53
C GLY A 89 -0.41 20.00 13.28
N LYS A 90 0.03 18.87 13.88
CA LYS A 90 1.39 18.32 13.71
C LYS A 90 1.41 17.25 12.62
N PRO A 91 1.88 17.54 11.39
CA PRO A 91 1.76 16.61 10.26
C PRO A 91 2.53 15.30 10.45
N THR A 92 3.66 15.36 11.16
CA THR A 92 4.45 14.16 11.47
C THR A 92 3.70 13.20 12.41
N ASN A 93 2.90 13.72 13.34
CA ASN A 93 2.10 12.87 14.23
C ASN A 93 0.89 12.30 13.51
N ALA A 94 0.24 13.08 12.65
CA ALA A 94 -0.83 12.60 11.78
C ALA A 94 -0.35 11.45 10.89
N LEU A 95 0.77 11.61 10.18
CA LEU A 95 1.32 10.54 9.35
C LEU A 95 1.69 9.30 10.16
N ARG A 96 2.24 9.45 11.38
CA ARG A 96 2.49 8.28 12.26
C ARG A 96 1.21 7.56 12.65
N SER A 97 0.14 8.30 12.91
CA SER A 97 -1.17 7.76 13.25
C SER A 97 -1.71 6.93 12.09
N ILE A 98 -1.68 7.48 10.87
CA ILE A 98 -2.11 6.78 9.65
C ILE A 98 -1.26 5.52 9.37
N LEU A 99 0.07 5.59 9.53
CA LEU A 99 0.93 4.41 9.39
C LEU A 99 0.62 3.35 10.45
N LEU A 100 0.34 3.76 11.69
CA LEU A 100 -0.04 2.84 12.76
C LEU A 100 -1.40 2.19 12.48
N GLU A 101 -2.39 2.96 12.04
CA GLU A 101 -3.70 2.43 11.65
C GLU A 101 -3.57 1.44 10.48
N GLY A 102 -2.77 1.77 9.46
CA GLY A 102 -2.45 0.87 8.36
C GLY A 102 -1.84 -0.46 8.83
N ILE A 103 -0.93 -0.43 9.81
CA ILE A 103 -0.40 -1.66 10.44
C ILE A 103 -1.49 -2.41 11.20
N GLN A 104 -2.38 -1.72 11.92
CA GLN A 104 -3.47 -2.38 12.66
C GLN A 104 -4.48 -3.04 11.72
N ARG A 105 -4.71 -2.51 10.51
CA ARG A 105 -5.58 -3.16 9.51
C ARG A 105 -5.01 -4.48 8.97
N VAL A 106 -3.69 -4.68 9.04
CA VAL A 106 -3.01 -5.94 8.69
C VAL A 106 -3.09 -6.97 9.83
N ARG A 107 -3.53 -6.57 11.02
CA ARG A 107 -3.60 -7.44 12.19
C ARG A 107 -4.70 -8.52 12.01
N PRO A 108 -4.37 -9.81 12.16
CA PRO A 108 -5.38 -10.86 12.18
C PRO A 108 -6.30 -10.78 13.41
N GLY A 109 -7.44 -11.45 13.31
CA GLY A 109 -8.37 -11.58 14.43
C GLY A 109 -7.79 -12.39 15.60
N GLY A 110 -8.24 -12.08 16.81
CA GLY A 110 -7.93 -12.85 18.01
C GLY A 110 -6.66 -12.43 18.76
N GLU A 111 -6.20 -13.33 19.63
CA GLU A 111 -5.00 -13.13 20.44
C GLU A 111 -3.73 -13.23 19.61
N ARG A 112 -2.75 -12.38 19.90
CA ARG A 112 -1.46 -12.38 19.19
C ARG A 112 -0.76 -13.72 19.29
N ARG A 113 -0.47 -14.34 18.15
CA ARG A 113 0.31 -15.58 18.04
C ARG A 113 1.57 -15.39 17.19
N PHE A 114 2.52 -16.30 17.31
CA PHE A 114 3.70 -16.37 16.44
C PHE A 114 3.51 -17.47 15.39
N THR A 115 2.42 -17.39 14.64
CA THR A 115 2.01 -18.32 13.57
C THR A 115 2.12 -17.68 12.19
N GLY A 116 1.94 -18.47 11.13
CA GLY A 116 1.99 -17.98 9.75
C GLY A 116 1.00 -16.85 9.43
N GLU A 117 -0.21 -16.90 10.00
CA GLU A 117 -1.24 -15.86 9.83
C GLU A 117 -0.80 -14.51 10.42
N TRP A 118 -0.16 -14.54 11.58
CA TRP A 118 0.32 -13.35 12.29
C TRP A 118 1.66 -12.83 11.78
N ILE A 119 2.27 -13.50 10.80
CA ILE A 119 3.67 -13.27 10.48
C ILE A 119 3.94 -11.87 9.95
N LEU A 120 3.06 -11.34 9.10
CA LEU A 120 3.22 -10.01 8.51
C LEU A 120 3.09 -8.93 9.58
N TYR A 121 2.05 -9.02 10.42
CA TYR A 121 1.85 -8.11 11.56
C TYR A 121 3.03 -8.16 12.54
N ASN A 122 3.48 -9.34 12.91
CA ASN A 122 4.62 -9.50 13.82
C ASN A 122 5.90 -8.91 13.25
N ILE A 123 6.16 -9.06 11.95
CA ILE A 123 7.31 -8.43 11.29
C ILE A 123 7.19 -6.91 11.38
N LEU A 124 6.02 -6.33 11.07
CA LEU A 124 5.80 -4.88 11.12
C LEU A 124 6.05 -4.33 12.52
N ASP A 125 5.41 -4.95 13.51
CA ASP A 125 5.48 -4.53 14.90
C ASP A 125 6.89 -4.65 15.47
N LEU A 126 7.53 -5.82 15.33
CA LEU A 126 8.88 -6.03 15.84
C LEU A 126 9.91 -5.15 15.12
N LYS A 127 9.77 -4.95 13.79
CA LYS A 127 10.78 -4.26 12.98
C LYS A 127 10.67 -2.75 13.06
N PHE A 128 9.47 -2.20 12.96
CA PHE A 128 9.27 -0.76 12.78
C PHE A 128 8.79 -0.08 14.05
N LEU A 129 7.88 -0.71 14.81
CA LEU A 129 7.37 -0.14 16.05
C LEU A 129 8.36 -0.39 17.19
N GLU A 130 8.78 -1.62 17.42
CA GLU A 130 9.75 -1.97 18.47
C GLU A 130 11.22 -1.72 18.08
N GLY A 131 11.52 -1.52 16.79
CA GLY A 131 12.87 -1.21 16.31
C GLY A 131 13.89 -2.36 16.42
N ARG A 132 13.45 -3.62 16.46
CA ARG A 132 14.35 -4.77 16.63
C ARG A 132 15.23 -5.02 15.40
N LYS A 133 16.38 -5.66 15.64
CA LYS A 133 17.32 -6.06 14.57
C LYS A 133 16.77 -7.25 13.81
N VAL A 134 17.09 -7.30 12.51
CA VAL A 134 16.63 -8.34 11.56
C VAL A 134 16.95 -9.75 12.09
N ARG A 135 18.18 -9.96 12.55
CA ARG A 135 18.63 -11.23 13.13
C ARG A 135 17.78 -11.68 14.32
N ASP A 136 17.45 -10.77 15.24
CA ASP A 136 16.68 -11.08 16.44
C ASP A 136 15.22 -11.43 16.08
N ILE A 137 14.68 -10.74 15.08
CA ILE A 137 13.33 -11.01 14.55
C ILE A 137 13.30 -12.37 13.87
N ALA A 138 14.26 -12.65 12.99
CA ALA A 138 14.35 -13.93 12.27
C ALA A 138 14.44 -15.11 13.25
N MET A 139 15.28 -14.98 14.29
CA MET A 139 15.38 -15.96 15.38
C MET A 139 14.06 -16.12 16.13
N ARG A 140 13.42 -15.02 16.54
CA ARG A 140 12.16 -15.04 17.28
C ARG A 140 11.01 -15.67 16.49
N LEU A 141 10.98 -15.46 15.17
CA LEU A 141 9.96 -15.98 14.26
C LEU A 141 10.36 -17.34 13.66
N ALA A 142 11.46 -17.95 14.11
CA ALA A 142 11.98 -19.23 13.65
C ALA A 142 12.11 -19.32 12.11
N MET A 143 12.65 -18.28 11.47
CA MET A 143 12.84 -18.22 10.02
C MET A 143 14.24 -17.72 9.64
N SER A 144 14.63 -17.92 8.38
CA SER A 144 15.88 -17.34 7.85
C SER A 144 15.73 -15.84 7.59
N GLU A 145 16.83 -15.10 7.59
CA GLU A 145 16.82 -13.67 7.26
C GLU A 145 16.32 -13.41 5.82
N ALA A 146 16.67 -14.28 4.87
CA ALA A 146 16.18 -14.19 3.50
C ALA A 146 14.66 -14.32 3.43
N ASP A 147 14.08 -15.24 4.21
CA ASP A 147 12.63 -15.39 4.30
C ASP A 147 11.97 -14.18 4.97
N LEU A 148 12.59 -13.66 6.02
CA LEU A 148 12.16 -12.44 6.70
C LEU A 148 12.11 -11.25 5.74
N TYR A 149 13.13 -11.02 4.91
CA TYR A 149 13.12 -9.92 3.93
C TYR A 149 11.98 -10.05 2.91
N ARG A 150 11.68 -11.27 2.44
CA ARG A 150 10.56 -11.51 1.51
C ARG A 150 9.22 -11.22 2.17
N LYS A 151 9.00 -11.72 3.39
CA LYS A 151 7.76 -11.46 4.14
C LYS A 151 7.63 -10.01 4.57
N GLN A 152 8.73 -9.34 4.88
CA GLN A 152 8.74 -7.90 5.17
C GLN A 152 8.25 -7.10 3.97
N ARG A 153 8.66 -7.45 2.74
CA ARG A 153 8.17 -6.79 1.52
C ARG A 153 6.65 -6.93 1.40
N VAL A 154 6.13 -8.15 1.56
CA VAL A 154 4.68 -8.42 1.52
C VAL A 154 3.94 -7.66 2.63
N ALA A 155 4.53 -7.58 3.82
CA ALA A 155 3.92 -6.85 4.94
C ALA A 155 3.83 -5.35 4.67
N ILE A 156 4.85 -4.76 4.04
CA ILE A 156 4.84 -3.35 3.62
C ILE A 156 3.80 -3.13 2.52
N GLU A 157 3.72 -4.02 1.52
CA GLU A 157 2.72 -3.97 0.46
C GLU A 157 1.29 -4.03 1.03
N ALA A 158 1.06 -4.86 2.06
CA ALA A 158 -0.22 -4.93 2.76
C ALA A 158 -0.59 -3.61 3.47
N VAL A 159 0.38 -2.97 4.14
CA VAL A 159 0.16 -1.64 4.76
C VAL A 159 -0.09 -0.56 3.69
N ALA A 160 0.62 -0.61 2.57
CA ALA A 160 0.39 0.30 1.45
C ALA A 160 -1.03 0.17 0.89
N GLY A 161 -1.51 -1.06 0.67
CA GLY A 161 -2.89 -1.31 0.27
C GLY A 161 -3.90 -0.77 1.28
N ALA A 162 -3.69 -1.03 2.58
CA ALA A 162 -4.55 -0.50 3.63
C ALA A 162 -4.62 1.04 3.64
N ILE A 163 -3.49 1.72 3.41
CA ILE A 163 -3.45 3.20 3.33
C ILE A 163 -4.13 3.71 2.07
N ILE A 164 -4.02 3.00 0.94
CA ILE A 164 -4.76 3.35 -0.28
C ILE A 164 -6.27 3.24 -0.05
N ASP A 165 -6.73 2.19 0.63
CA ASP A 165 -8.15 2.04 0.98
C ASP A 165 -8.62 3.17 1.91
N MET A 166 -7.77 3.55 2.88
CA MET A 166 -8.03 4.70 3.76
C MET A 166 -8.13 6.01 2.97
N GLU A 167 -7.22 6.25 2.03
CA GLU A 167 -7.22 7.42 1.16
C GLU A 167 -8.48 7.51 0.30
N GLN A 168 -8.91 6.38 -0.28
CA GLN A 168 -10.14 6.33 -1.06
C GLN A 168 -11.38 6.63 -0.21
N GLN A 169 -11.41 6.15 1.04
CA GLN A 169 -12.50 6.43 1.96
C GLN A 169 -12.53 7.91 2.37
N ALA A 170 -11.37 8.48 2.73
CA ALA A 170 -11.23 9.89 3.09
C ALA A 170 -11.71 10.83 1.97
N ARG A 171 -11.37 10.54 0.71
CA ARG A 171 -11.85 11.30 -0.45
C ARG A 171 -13.36 11.22 -0.67
N LYS A 172 -13.97 10.06 -0.43
CA LYS A 172 -15.44 9.91 -0.54
C LYS A 172 -16.17 10.72 0.53
N GLU A 173 -15.64 10.72 1.75
CA GLU A 173 -16.17 11.52 2.86
C GLU A 173 -16.07 13.00 2.56
N GLU A 174 -14.93 13.47 2.05
CA GLU A 174 -14.71 14.86 1.68
C GLU A 174 -15.67 15.34 0.57
N ILE A 175 -15.94 14.50 -0.44
CA ILE A 175 -16.93 14.79 -1.48
C ILE A 175 -18.34 14.88 -0.86
N THR A 176 -18.71 13.93 -0.01
CA THR A 176 -20.03 13.90 0.64
C THR A 176 -20.26 15.14 1.50
N ASP A 177 -19.25 15.56 2.26
CA ASP A 177 -19.30 16.76 3.09
C ASP A 177 -19.41 18.06 2.28
N ARG A 178 -18.75 18.12 1.10
CA ARG A 178 -18.90 19.24 0.17
C ARG A 178 -20.31 19.35 -0.37
N HIS A 179 -20.88 18.24 -0.86
CA HIS A 179 -22.26 18.20 -1.37
C HIS A 179 -23.29 18.62 -0.32
N LYS A 180 -23.16 18.15 0.92
CA LYS A 180 -24.07 18.51 2.01
C LYS A 180 -24.03 20.01 2.35
N LYS A 181 -22.85 20.64 2.28
CA LYS A 181 -22.70 22.09 2.52
C LYS A 181 -23.37 22.93 1.43
N GLU A 182 -23.31 22.49 0.18
CA GLU A 182 -23.96 23.17 -0.96
C GLU A 182 -25.49 23.11 -0.87
N GLU A 183 -26.07 21.96 -0.52
CA GLU A 183 -27.52 21.80 -0.35
C GLU A 183 -28.10 22.68 0.78
N VAL A 184 -27.37 22.82 1.89
CA VAL A 184 -27.77 23.69 3.02
C VAL A 184 -27.74 25.17 2.61
N ASN A 185 -26.78 25.56 1.77
CA ASN A 185 -26.62 26.95 1.33
C ASN A 185 -27.62 27.34 0.21
N LEU A 186 -28.13 26.36 -0.55
CA LEU A 186 -29.20 26.55 -1.56
C LEU A 186 -30.62 26.55 -0.96
N SER A 187 -30.78 26.02 0.26
CA SER A 187 -32.05 25.94 0.97
C SER A 187 -32.27 27.08 1.98
N SER A 188 -31.29 28.00 2.11
CA SER A 188 -31.30 29.18 2.98
C SER A 188 -31.47 30.46 2.16
#